data_AF-A0A8C1F101-F1
#
_entry.id   AF-A0A8C1F101-F1
#
_cell.length_a   1.000
_cell.length_b   1.000
_cell.length_c   1.000
_cell.angle_alpha   90.00
_cell.angle_beta   90.00
_cell.angle_gamma   90.00
#
_symmetry.space_group_name_H-M   'P 1'
#
loop_
_entity.id
_entity.type
_entity.pdbx_description
1 polymer ?
#
loop_
_entity_poly.entity_id
_entity_poly.type
_entity_poly.pdbx_seq_one_letter_code
_entity_poly.pdbx_strand_id
1 'polypeptide(L)'
;MFSEWPFREDCQCTPELMAKAGFAHCPSENEPEVACCFYCLRELEGWEPEDNPWSEHAKCSPNCAFLCMKKTFDKLTAIEYFQLEQEWLRILKLLQRILHLKEPFTGSSKTSREQFNCSEEVFRMS
;
A
#
# COMPACT_ATOMS: atom_id res chain seq x y z
N MET A 1 -7.21 -6.14 -10.69
CA MET A 1 -7.57 -4.83 -11.29
C MET A 1 -9.06 -4.63 -10.99
N PHE A 2 -9.48 -3.42 -10.57
CA PHE A 2 -10.72 -3.08 -9.85
C PHE A 2 -12.07 -3.52 -10.50
N SER A 3 -12.32 -4.82 -10.64
CA SER A 3 -13.54 -5.35 -11.27
C SER A 3 -14.80 -5.11 -10.43
N GLU A 4 -14.70 -5.27 -9.11
CA GLU A 4 -15.84 -5.22 -8.17
C GLU A 4 -15.77 -4.01 -7.22
N TRP A 5 -14.95 -3.02 -7.55
CA TRP A 5 -14.82 -1.83 -6.72
C TRP A 5 -16.14 -1.05 -6.65
N PRO A 6 -16.59 -0.55 -5.49
CA PRO A 6 -17.93 0.06 -5.37
C PRO A 6 -18.03 1.47 -5.96
N PHE A 7 -16.93 2.22 -5.98
CA PHE A 7 -16.94 3.63 -6.40
C PHE A 7 -16.67 3.76 -7.91
N ARG A 8 -17.55 4.44 -8.64
CA ARG A 8 -17.49 4.58 -10.11
C ARG A 8 -17.70 6.04 -10.48
N GLU A 9 -18.66 6.32 -11.34
CA GLU A 9 -19.05 7.66 -11.76
C GLU A 9 -19.37 8.52 -10.52
N ASP A 10 -19.03 9.81 -10.58
CA ASP A 10 -19.21 10.81 -9.52
C ASP A 10 -18.39 10.66 -8.22
N CYS A 11 -17.47 9.68 -8.12
CA CYS A 11 -16.59 9.51 -6.96
C CYS A 11 -15.16 10.07 -7.22
N GLN A 12 -14.41 10.41 -6.17
CA GLN A 12 -12.99 10.78 -6.19
C GLN A 12 -12.03 9.58 -6.05
N CYS A 13 -12.54 8.43 -5.60
CA CYS A 13 -11.80 7.18 -5.46
C CYS A 13 -12.16 6.17 -6.56
N THR A 14 -12.32 6.63 -7.82
CA THR A 14 -12.60 5.75 -8.96
C THR A 14 -11.44 4.78 -9.23
N PRO A 15 -11.66 3.63 -9.91
CA PRO A 15 -10.60 2.71 -10.31
C PRO A 15 -9.41 3.38 -10.99
N GLU A 16 -9.68 4.38 -11.84
CA GLU A 16 -8.65 5.11 -12.56
C GLU A 16 -7.81 5.98 -11.61
N LEU A 17 -8.45 6.71 -10.68
CA LEU A 17 -7.77 7.56 -9.71
C LEU A 17 -7.00 6.73 -8.68
N MET A 18 -7.56 5.60 -8.25
CA MET A 18 -6.89 4.61 -7.42
C MET A 18 -5.61 4.08 -8.08
N ALA A 19 -5.69 3.67 -9.35
CA ALA A 19 -4.54 3.20 -10.10
C ALA A 19 -3.48 4.29 -10.29
N LYS A 20 -3.88 5.55 -10.56
CA LYS A 20 -2.96 6.70 -10.65
C LYS A 20 -2.23 6.98 -9.35
N ALA A 21 -2.86 6.74 -8.21
CA ALA A 21 -2.23 6.81 -6.88
C ALA A 21 -1.40 5.56 -6.52
N GLY A 22 -1.32 4.57 -7.42
CA GLY A 22 -0.51 3.37 -7.24
C GLY A 22 -1.22 2.25 -6.50
N PHE A 23 -2.54 2.30 -6.34
CA PHE A 23 -3.31 1.22 -5.72
C PHE A 23 -3.78 0.16 -6.72
N ALA A 24 -3.87 -1.07 -6.23
CA ALA A 24 -4.60 -2.16 -6.83
C ALA A 24 -5.66 -2.67 -5.84
N HIS A 25 -6.82 -3.08 -6.34
CA HIS A 25 -7.84 -3.76 -5.53
C HIS A 25 -7.30 -5.14 -5.09
N CYS A 26 -7.29 -5.36 -3.77
CA CYS A 26 -6.77 -6.57 -3.13
C CYS A 26 -7.81 -7.12 -2.13
N PRO A 27 -9.00 -7.55 -2.61
CA PRO A 27 -10.06 -8.00 -1.73
C PRO A 27 -9.72 -9.34 -1.06
N SER A 28 -10.16 -9.50 0.19
CA SER A 28 -10.25 -10.80 0.88
C SER A 28 -11.72 -11.12 1.19
N GLU A 29 -12.03 -12.36 1.61
CA GLU A 29 -13.42 -12.73 1.96
C GLU A 29 -14.03 -11.82 3.03
N ASN A 30 -13.21 -11.28 3.94
CA ASN A 30 -13.67 -10.41 5.03
C ASN A 30 -13.50 -8.93 4.72
N GLU A 31 -12.67 -8.58 3.74
CA GLU A 31 -12.25 -7.21 3.46
C GLU A 31 -12.36 -6.94 1.94
N PRO A 32 -13.60 -6.81 1.40
CA PRO A 32 -13.83 -6.70 -0.04
C PRO A 32 -13.39 -5.35 -0.63
N GLU A 33 -13.11 -4.35 0.21
CA GLU A 33 -12.80 -2.98 -0.20
C GLU A 33 -11.33 -2.59 0.03
N VAL A 34 -10.47 -3.57 0.34
CA VAL A 34 -9.04 -3.29 0.55
C VAL A 34 -8.37 -2.95 -0.78
N ALA A 35 -7.60 -1.86 -0.76
CA ALA A 35 -6.71 -1.46 -1.83
C ALA A 35 -5.26 -1.42 -1.33
N CYS A 36 -4.35 -2.04 -2.08
CA CYS A 36 -2.94 -2.14 -1.72
C CYS A 36 -2.07 -1.37 -2.71
N CYS A 37 -1.13 -0.57 -2.22
CA CYS A 37 -0.17 0.07 -3.11
C CYS A 37 0.78 -0.97 -3.73
N PHE A 38 0.90 -0.97 -5.06
CA PHE A 38 1.78 -1.93 -5.74
C PHE A 38 3.27 -1.74 -5.42
N TYR A 39 3.66 -0.60 -4.84
CA TYR A 39 5.04 -0.25 -4.50
C TYR A 39 5.32 -0.37 -2.99
N CYS A 40 4.71 0.47 -2.15
CA CYS A 40 5.00 0.41 -0.71
C CYS A 40 4.28 -0.73 0.02
N LEU A 41 3.39 -1.47 -0.66
CA LEU A 41 2.58 -2.56 -0.11
C LEU A 41 1.67 -2.14 1.06
N ARG A 42 1.41 -0.84 1.22
CA ARG A 42 0.46 -0.33 2.21
C ARG A 42 -0.96 -0.65 1.75
N GLU A 43 -1.70 -1.34 2.60
CA GLU A 43 -3.13 -1.60 2.46
C GLU A 43 -3.94 -0.48 3.13
N LEU A 44 -5.01 -0.04 2.47
CA LEU A 44 -6.01 0.88 2.98
C LEU A 44 -7.40 0.32 2.71
N GLU A 45 -8.31 0.52 3.66
CA GLU A 45 -9.70 0.09 3.64
C GLU A 45 -10.62 1.22 4.12
N GLY A 46 -11.94 1.02 4.03
CA GLY A 46 -12.92 2.00 4.49
C GLY A 46 -12.97 3.26 3.62
N TRP A 47 -12.87 3.09 2.31
CA TRP A 47 -12.88 4.18 1.34
C TRP A 47 -14.26 4.83 1.25
N GLU A 48 -14.29 6.15 1.22
CA GLU A 48 -15.49 6.95 1.00
C GLU A 48 -15.49 7.56 -0.42
N PRO A 49 -16.66 7.86 -1.02
CA PRO A 49 -16.74 8.42 -2.37
C PRO A 49 -15.91 9.70 -2.58
N GLU A 50 -15.73 10.51 -1.55
CA GLU A 50 -15.04 11.80 -1.59
C GLU A 50 -13.52 11.68 -1.40
N ASP A 51 -13.02 10.50 -1.03
CA ASP A 51 -11.60 10.29 -0.75
C ASP A 51 -10.74 10.49 -1.99
N ASN A 52 -9.64 11.23 -1.81
CA ASN A 52 -8.62 11.37 -2.83
C ASN A 52 -7.51 10.31 -2.61
N PRO A 53 -7.34 9.32 -3.51
CA PRO A 53 -6.39 8.23 -3.30
C PRO A 53 -4.94 8.69 -3.15
N TRP A 54 -4.54 9.75 -3.87
CA TRP A 54 -3.19 10.27 -3.76
C TRP A 54 -2.93 10.90 -2.38
N SER A 55 -3.90 11.67 -1.88
CA SER A 55 -3.81 12.30 -0.56
C SER A 55 -3.77 11.27 0.56
N GLU A 56 -4.65 10.26 0.54
CA GLU A 56 -4.66 9.20 1.54
C GLU A 56 -3.36 8.37 1.49
N HIS A 57 -2.84 8.09 0.29
CA HIS A 57 -1.53 7.43 0.16
C HIS A 57 -0.41 8.28 0.76
N ALA A 58 -0.34 9.58 0.45
CA ALA A 58 0.70 10.46 0.98
C ALA A 58 0.65 10.59 2.51
N LYS A 59 -0.56 10.59 3.08
CA LYS A 59 -0.79 10.61 4.53
C LYS A 59 -0.35 9.31 5.20
N CYS A 60 -0.70 8.16 4.64
CA CYS A 60 -0.45 6.84 5.24
C CYS A 60 0.94 6.26 4.92
N SER A 61 1.63 6.75 3.89
CA SER A 61 2.97 6.35 3.48
C SER A 61 3.73 7.52 2.81
N PRO A 62 4.10 8.57 3.57
CA PRO A 62 4.72 9.79 3.02
C PRO A 62 6.06 9.56 2.32
N ASN A 63 6.74 8.47 2.65
CA ASN A 63 8.03 8.09 2.06
C ASN A 63 7.90 7.02 0.96
N CYS A 64 6.69 6.77 0.45
CA CYS A 64 6.49 5.86 -0.66
C CYS A 64 7.25 6.36 -1.90
N ALA A 65 8.25 5.61 -2.36
CA ALA A 65 9.09 6.09 -3.46
C ALA A 65 8.30 6.30 -4.74
N PHE A 66 7.20 5.54 -4.96
CA PHE A 66 6.27 5.77 -6.08
C PHE A 66 5.71 7.21 -6.07
N LEU A 67 5.25 7.71 -4.92
CA LEU A 67 4.76 9.09 -4.79
C LEU A 67 5.87 10.13 -4.99
N CYS A 68 7.11 9.78 -4.60
CA CYS A 68 8.26 10.66 -4.77
C CYS A 68 8.83 10.67 -6.20
N MET A 69 8.38 9.77 -7.09
CA MET A 69 8.88 9.73 -8.46
C MET A 69 8.43 10.97 -9.23
N LYS A 70 9.41 11.74 -9.72
CA LYS A 70 9.16 12.95 -10.54
C LYS A 70 8.93 12.65 -12.02
N LYS A 71 9.19 11.41 -12.44
CA LYS A 71 9.19 10.97 -13.84
C LYS A 71 8.26 9.78 -14.01
N THR A 72 7.51 9.78 -15.09
CA THR A 72 6.76 8.63 -15.56
C THR A 72 7.72 7.57 -16.10
N PHE A 73 7.30 6.29 -16.12
CA PHE A 73 8.16 5.18 -16.53
C PHE A 73 8.74 5.34 -17.95
N ASP A 74 7.98 5.94 -18.88
CA ASP A 74 8.41 6.26 -20.25
C ASP A 74 9.49 7.35 -20.32
N LYS A 75 9.72 8.08 -19.22
CA LYS A 75 10.70 9.16 -19.10
C LYS A 75 11.89 8.81 -18.22
N LEU A 76 11.94 7.59 -17.68
CA LEU A 76 13.06 7.13 -16.88
C LEU A 76 14.24 6.77 -17.77
N THR A 77 15.43 7.19 -17.36
CA THR A 77 16.68 6.66 -17.91
C THR A 77 16.91 5.23 -17.43
N ALA A 78 17.74 4.46 -18.14
CA ALA A 78 18.08 3.10 -17.72
C ALA A 78 18.64 3.06 -16.28
N ILE A 79 19.47 4.02 -15.88
CA ILE A 79 20.03 4.10 -14.53
C ILE A 79 18.92 4.30 -13.49
N GLU A 80 17.98 5.21 -13.73
CA GLU A 80 16.86 5.47 -12.83
C GLU A 80 15.93 4.25 -12.72
N TYR A 81 15.69 3.55 -13.83
CA TYR A 81 14.96 2.29 -13.83
C TYR A 81 15.65 1.23 -12.97
N PHE A 82 16.96 1.01 -13.16
CA PHE A 82 17.73 0.04 -12.36
C PHE A 82 17.74 0.39 -10.86
N GLN A 83 17.73 1.67 -10.50
CA GLN A 83 17.64 2.08 -9.10
C GLN A 83 16.29 1.70 -8.47
N LEU A 84 15.18 1.88 -9.19
CA LEU A 84 13.85 1.46 -8.73
C LEU A 84 13.76 -0.06 -8.60
N GLU A 85 14.30 -0.80 -9.57
CA GLU A 85 14.30 -2.27 -9.54
C GLU A 85 15.08 -2.81 -8.32
N GLN A 86 16.17 -2.15 -7.93
CA GLN A 86 16.90 -2.53 -6.72
C GLN A 86 16.11 -2.34 -5.43
N GLU A 87 15.30 -1.28 -5.31
CA GLU A 87 14.38 -1.13 -4.17
C GLU A 87 13.33 -2.26 -4.16
N TRP A 88 12.85 -2.66 -5.34
CA TRP A 88 11.94 -3.80 -5.47
C TRP A 88 12.55 -5.11 -5.00
N LEU A 89 13.80 -5.36 -5.39
CA LEU A 89 14.57 -6.52 -4.93
C LEU A 89 14.81 -6.50 -3.41
N ARG A 90 14.89 -5.32 -2.77
CA ARG A 90 14.96 -5.23 -1.30
C ARG A 90 13.66 -5.67 -0.65
N ILE A 91 12.52 -5.23 -1.18
CA ILE A 91 11.20 -5.67 -0.71
C ILE A 91 11.05 -7.18 -0.88
N LEU A 92 11.41 -7.74 -2.04
CA LEU A 92 11.37 -9.19 -2.28
C LEU A 92 12.29 -9.96 -1.31
N LYS A 93 13.48 -9.46 -1.01
CA LYS A 93 14.38 -10.06 0.00
C LYS A 93 13.79 -9.99 1.41
N LEU A 94 13.11 -8.91 1.76
CA LEU A 94 12.42 -8.78 3.06
C LEU A 94 11.25 -9.77 3.15
N LEU A 95 10.43 -9.87 2.11
CA LEU A 95 9.33 -10.83 2.05
C LEU A 95 9.82 -12.27 2.14
N GLN A 96 10.91 -12.61 1.44
CA GLN A 96 11.55 -13.93 1.54
C GLN A 96 11.99 -14.22 2.98
N ARG A 97 12.62 -13.26 3.67
CA ARG A 97 12.98 -13.42 5.09
C ARG A 97 11.76 -13.61 6.00
N ILE A 98 10.69 -12.85 5.80
CA ILE A 98 9.45 -12.97 6.59
C ILE A 98 8.80 -14.34 6.38
N LEU A 99 8.76 -14.84 5.14
CA LEU A 99 8.25 -16.17 4.82
C LEU A 99 9.09 -17.27 5.49
N HIS A 100 10.42 -17.14 5.48
CA HIS A 100 11.31 -18.08 6.18
C HIS A 100 11.26 -17.95 7.72
N LEU A 101 10.80 -16.83 8.27
CA LEU A 101 10.54 -16.66 9.71
C LEU A 101 9.18 -17.25 10.14
N LYS A 102 8.28 -17.57 9.20
CA LYS A 102 6.99 -18.24 9.45
C LYS A 102 7.07 -19.77 9.40
N GLU A 103 8.25 -20.36 9.18
CA GLU A 103 8.48 -21.80 9.40
C GLU A 103 8.28 -22.12 10.89
N PRO A 104 7.59 -23.21 11.25
CA PRO A 104 6.66 -23.22 12.38
C PRO A 104 7.35 -23.29 13.75
N PHE A 105 7.01 -22.34 14.62
CA PHE A 105 7.13 -22.54 16.07
C PHE A 105 6.02 -23.51 16.49
N THR A 106 6.33 -24.81 16.53
CA THR A 106 5.47 -25.80 17.17
C THR A 106 5.56 -25.60 18.69
N GLY A 107 4.60 -24.91 19.29
CA GLY A 107 4.56 -24.76 20.75
C GLY A 107 3.55 -23.76 21.27
N SER A 108 2.40 -24.29 21.70
CA SER A 108 1.48 -23.84 22.75
C SER A 108 1.43 -22.35 23.17
N SER A 109 0.20 -21.82 23.08
CA SER A 109 -0.48 -20.87 23.98
C SER A 109 -0.06 -19.38 24.06
N LYS A 110 -1.00 -18.56 23.56
CA LYS A 110 -1.60 -17.30 24.08
C LYS A 110 -0.87 -15.95 23.89
N THR A 111 -1.68 -15.00 23.38
CA THR A 111 -1.66 -13.51 23.50
C THR A 111 -0.42 -12.79 22.93
N SER A 112 -0.49 -11.75 22.11
CA SER A 112 -1.38 -10.59 22.01
C SER A 112 -1.33 -10.02 20.58
N ARG A 113 -2.48 -9.60 20.03
CA ARG A 113 -2.58 -8.93 18.73
C ARG A 113 -2.27 -7.45 18.95
N GLU A 114 -1.02 -7.04 18.75
CA GLU A 114 -0.70 -5.62 18.58
C GLU A 114 -1.19 -5.20 17.19
N GLN A 115 -2.41 -4.66 17.16
CA GLN A 115 -2.88 -3.82 16.07
C GLN A 115 -1.93 -2.62 15.99
N PHE A 116 -1.17 -2.51 14.89
CA PHE A 116 -0.58 -1.24 14.50
C PHE A 116 -1.72 -0.32 14.03
N ASN A 117 -2.42 0.27 15.00
CA ASN A 117 -3.40 1.32 14.78
C ASN A 117 -2.65 2.57 14.30
N CYS A 118 -2.79 2.90 13.03
CA CYS A 118 -2.34 4.18 12.48
C CYS A 118 -3.45 5.22 12.72
N SER A 119 -3.70 5.56 13.98
CA SER A 119 -4.68 6.60 14.34
C SER A 119 -4.36 7.39 15.63
N GLU A 120 -3.20 7.22 16.26
CA GLU A 120 -2.82 8.02 17.45
C GLU A 120 -1.35 8.46 17.46
N GLU A 121 -0.91 9.31 16.52
CA GLU A 121 0.27 10.19 16.76
C GLU A 121 0.08 11.59 16.12
N VAL A 122 -1.12 12.15 16.24
CA VAL A 122 -1.35 13.60 16.02
C VAL A 122 -1.73 14.26 17.35
N PHE A 123 -0.91 14.08 18.39
CA PHE A 123 -0.83 15.03 19.51
C PHE A 123 0.37 14.73 20.42
N ARG A 124 1.56 15.21 20.03
CA ARG A 124 2.65 15.63 20.96
C ARG A 124 3.88 16.06 20.15
N MET A 125 3.95 17.37 19.90
CA MET A 125 5.15 18.22 20.03
C MET A 125 4.85 19.58 19.40
N SER A 126 3.99 20.32 20.11
CA SER A 126 4.13 21.77 20.26
C SER A 126 4.96 22.04 21.50
#